data_AF-A0A7Y3GKN0-F1
#
_entry.id   AF-A0A7Y3GKN0-F1
#
_cell.length_a   1.000
_cell.length_b   1.000
_cell.length_c   1.000
_cell.angle_alpha   90.00
_cell.angle_beta   90.00
_cell.angle_gamma   90.00
#
_symmetry.space_group_name_H-M   'P 1'
#
loop_
_entity.id
_entity.type
_entity.pdbx_description
1 polymer ?
#
loop_
_entity_poly.entity_id
_entity_poly.type
_entity_poly.pdbx_seq_one_letter_code
_entity_poly.pdbx_strand_id
1 'polypeptide(L)' 'DQVAIAMGCHGEYVNQGSEIKPALERAMASEKPAVIHAMVDPVANVDPPGNWLWTAARTGKLEM' A
#
# COMPACT_ATOMS: atom_id res chain seq x y z
N ASP A 1 3.53 4.17 -10.79
CA ASP A 1 4.31 3.22 -11.61
C ASP A 1 4.79 3.85 -12.92
N GLN A 2 3.92 4.43 -13.77
CA GLN A 2 4.31 4.99 -15.07
C GLN A 2 5.42 6.06 -15.02
N VAL A 3 5.39 6.95 -14.01
CA VAL A 3 6.45 7.95 -13.79
C VAL A 3 7.80 7.26 -13.51
N ALA A 4 7.80 6.17 -12.74
CA ALA A 4 9.01 5.41 -12.46
C ALA A 4 9.56 4.75 -13.73
N ILE A 5 8.67 4.18 -14.56
CA ILE A 5 9.04 3.61 -15.87
C ILE A 5 9.69 4.68 -16.75
N ALA A 6 9.12 5.89 -16.83
CA ALA A 6 9.69 6.99 -17.59
C ALA A 6 11.08 7.43 -17.08
N MET A 7 11.40 7.17 -15.81
CA MET A 7 12.71 7.41 -15.20
C MET A 7 13.68 6.22 -15.33
N GLY A 8 13.29 5.14 -16.03
CA GLY A 8 14.11 3.94 -16.22
C GLY A 8 14.02 2.90 -15.10
N CYS A 9 13.13 3.09 -14.13
CA CYS A 9 12.88 2.17 -13.04
C CYS A 9 11.89 1.05 -13.42
N HIS A 10 11.73 0.07 -12.53
CA HIS A 10 10.64 -0.89 -12.62
C HIS A 10 9.35 -0.29 -12.01
N GLY A 11 8.21 -0.50 -12.66
CA GLY A 11 6.93 0.01 -12.21
C GLY A 11 5.88 -1.10 -12.21
N GLU A 12 5.14 -1.22 -11.11
CA GLU A 12 4.03 -2.17 -10.96
C GLU A 12 2.78 -1.41 -10.53
N TYR A 13 1.64 -1.72 -11.13
CA TYR A 13 0.34 -1.20 -10.70
C TYR A 13 -0.45 -2.35 -10.08
N VAL A 14 -0.90 -2.15 -8.84
CA VAL A 14 -1.68 -3.12 -8.07
C VAL A 14 -3.04 -2.50 -7.79
N ASN A 15 -4.10 -3.21 -8.19
CA ASN A 15 -5.47 -2.79 -7.98
C ASN A 15 -6.14 -3.50 -6.80
N GLN A 16 -5.61 -4.66 -6.39
CA GLN A 16 -6.15 -5.49 -5.31
C GLN A 16 -5.05 -5.96 -4.36
N GLY A 17 -5.36 -6.08 -3.08
CA GLY A 17 -4.39 -6.49 -2.05
C GLY A 17 -3.71 -7.85 -2.32
N SER A 18 -4.40 -8.77 -2.99
CA SER A 18 -3.86 -10.08 -3.39
C SER A 18 -2.70 -10.00 -4.39
N GLU A 19 -2.58 -8.89 -5.11
CA GLU A 19 -1.56 -8.69 -6.16
C GLU A 19 -0.23 -8.15 -5.59
N ILE A 20 -0.21 -7.68 -4.33
CA ILE A 20 0.98 -7.12 -3.68
C ILE A 20 2.14 -8.10 -3.69
N LYS A 21 1.91 -9.35 -3.27
CA LYS A 21 2.98 -10.35 -3.18
C LYS A 21 3.58 -10.68 -4.57
N PRO A 22 2.77 -11.03 -5.59
CA PRO A 22 3.29 -11.21 -6.95
C PRO A 22 4.02 -9.97 -7.52
N ALA A 23 3.54 -8.75 -7.23
CA ALA A 23 4.18 -7.52 -7.69
C ALA A 23 5.55 -7.30 -7.04
N LEU A 24 5.68 -7.61 -5.74
CA LEU A 24 6.97 -7.59 -5.04
C LEU A 24 7.95 -8.60 -5.63
N GLU A 25 7.50 -9.82 -5.95
CA GLU A 25 8.33 -10.86 -6.55
C GLU A 25 8.87 -10.40 -7.93
N ARG A 26 8.03 -9.81 -8.77
CA ARG A 26 8.45 -9.23 -10.06
C ARG A 26 9.40 -8.03 -9.89
N ALA A 27 9.12 -7.16 -8.92
CA ALA A 27 9.97 -6.01 -8.63
C ALA A 27 11.37 -6.43 -8.17
N MET A 28 11.47 -7.45 -7.30
CA MET A 28 12.76 -7.99 -6.88
C MET A 28 13.50 -8.65 -8.06
N ALA A 29 12.80 -9.40 -8.90
CA ALA A 29 13.40 -10.03 -10.09
C ALA A 29 13.85 -9.03 -11.16
N SER A 30 13.38 -7.78 -11.10
CA SER A 30 13.73 -6.74 -12.08
C SER A 30 15.15 -6.19 -11.94
N GLU A 31 15.79 -6.41 -10.78
CA GLU A 31 17.13 -5.89 -10.43
C GLU A 31 17.27 -4.36 -10.59
N LYS A 32 16.14 -3.65 -10.56
CA LYS A 32 16.05 -2.19 -10.71
C LYS A 32 15.43 -1.57 -9.46
N PRO A 33 15.70 -0.29 -9.17
CA PRO A 33 14.84 0.50 -8.32
C PRO A 33 13.39 0.37 -8.81
N ALA A 34 12.46 0.13 -7.89
CA ALA A 34 11.08 -0.20 -8.23
C ALA A 34 10.07 0.65 -7.46
N VAL A 35 8.97 1.02 -8.13
CA VAL A 35 7.81 1.67 -7.51
C VAL A 35 6.58 0.79 -7.75
N ILE A 36 5.96 0.35 -6.65
CA ILE A 36 4.65 -0.31 -6.67
C ILE A 36 3.59 0.73 -6.36
N HIS A 37 2.73 1.02 -7.34
CA HIS A 37 1.55 1.86 -7.19
C HIS A 37 0.38 0.98 -6.79
N ALA A 38 0.02 1.01 -5.50
CA ALA A 38 -1.16 0.32 -5.00
C ALA A 38 -2.36 1.26 -4.97
N MET A 39 -3.45 0.88 -5.64
CA MET A 39 -4.74 1.51 -5.43
C MET A 39 -5.26 1.13 -4.04
N VAL A 40 -5.70 2.13 -3.29
CA VAL A 40 -6.29 1.95 -1.96
C VAL A 40 -7.72 2.45 -1.98
N ASP A 41 -8.59 1.76 -1.24
CA ASP A 41 -9.96 2.24 -1.03
C ASP A 41 -9.91 3.49 -0.14
N PRO A 42 -10.37 4.66 -0.64
CA PRO A 42 -10.26 5.90 0.11
C PRO A 42 -11.20 5.95 1.32
N VAL A 43 -12.32 5.24 1.30
CA VAL A 43 -13.29 5.19 2.40
C VAL A 43 -12.74 4.32 3.52
N ALA A 44 -12.27 3.11 3.19
CA ALA A 44 -11.65 2.22 4.17
C ALA A 44 -10.36 2.83 4.76
N ASN A 45 -9.68 3.72 4.04
CA ASN A 45 -8.49 4.40 4.54
C ASN A 45 -8.79 5.54 5.53
N VAL A 46 -10.01 6.09 5.54
CA VAL A 46 -10.42 7.13 6.51
C VAL A 46 -10.73 6.52 7.87
N ASP A 47 -11.37 5.34 7.91
CA ASP A 47 -11.62 4.58 9.13
C ASP A 47 -11.12 3.13 8.98
N PRO A 48 -9.81 2.91 9.09
CA PRO A 48 -9.26 1.58 8.90
C PRO A 48 -9.71 0.65 10.04
N PRO A 49 -9.96 -0.63 9.75
CA PRO A 49 -10.29 -1.61 10.78
C PRO A 49 -9.28 -1.57 11.94
N GLY A 50 -9.77 -1.32 13.16
CA GLY A 50 -8.93 -1.22 14.36
C GLY A 50 -8.40 0.18 14.69
N ASN A 51 -8.76 1.22 13.93
CA ASN A 51 -8.41 2.61 14.23
C ASN A 51 -8.87 3.05 15.65
N TRP A 52 -10.09 2.68 16.02
CA TRP A 52 -10.66 2.91 17.35
C TRP A 52 -9.87 2.18 18.44
N LEU A 53 -9.42 0.94 18.19
CA LEU A 53 -8.61 0.16 19.13
C LEU A 53 -7.25 0.80 19.35
N TRP A 54 -6.61 1.26 18.28
CA TRP A 54 -5.33 1.96 18.33
C TRP A 54 -5.45 3.30 19.07
N THR A 55 -6.52 4.05 18.82
CA THR A 55 -6.81 5.31 19.50
C THR A 55 -7.05 5.10 20.98
N ALA A 56 -7.83 4.08 21.35
CA ALA A 56 -8.07 3.73 22.74
C ALA A 56 -6.79 3.29 23.47
N ALA A 57 -5.94 2.49 22.81
CA ALA A 57 -4.68 2.05 23.37
C ALA A 57 -3.72 3.21 23.70
N ARG A 58 -3.82 4.33 22.97
CA ARG A 58 -2.94 5.50 23.15
C ARG A 58 -3.51 6.59 24.03
N THR A 59 -4.84 6.72 24.09
CA THR A 59 -5.50 7.80 24.84
C THR A 59 -6.10 7.32 26.16
N GLY A 60 -6.26 6.01 26.35
CA GLY A 60 -6.97 5.44 27.49
C GLY A 60 -8.48 5.71 27.47
N LYS A 61 -8.99 6.32 26.39
CA LYS A 61 -10.40 6.65 26.20
C LYS A 61 -10.95 5.81 25.05
N LEU A 62 -12.00 5.05 25.32
CA LEU A 62 -12.77 4.36 24.28
C LEU A 62 -13.84 5.35 23.82
N GLU A 63 -13.58 6.04 22.71
CA GLU A 63 -14.64 6.81 22.04
C GLU A 63 -15.22 5.94 20.92
N MET A 64 -16.54 5.71 21.00
CA MET A 64 -17.36 4.95 20.04
C MET A 64 -17.90 5.87 18.96
#